data_AF-A0A0V1KH92-F1
#
_entry.id   AF-A0A0V1KH92-F1
#
_cell.length_a   1.000
_cell.length_b   1.000
_cell.length_c   1.000
_cell.angle_alpha   90.00
_cell.angle_beta   90.00
_cell.angle_gamma   90.00
#
_symmetry.space_group_name_H-M   'P 1'
#
loop_
_entity.id
_entity.type
_entity.pdbx_description
1 polymer ?
#
loop_
_entity_poly.entity_id
_entity_poly.type
_entity_poly.pdbx_seq_one_letter_code
_entity_poly.pdbx_strand_id
1 'polypeptide(L)' 'MTANTVARTLVNEFICRYGAPKSLHSDQGRNFEAALIKELCETFDIHKTTTTPYHPQSNGLVE' A
#
# COMPACT_ATOMS: atom_id res chain seq x y z
N MET A 1 9.39 -9.79 6.60
CA MET A 1 7.92 -9.69 6.76
C MET A 1 7.28 -10.30 5.52
N THR A 2 6.17 -11.02 5.68
CA THR A 2 5.37 -11.51 4.54
C THR A 2 4.12 -10.65 4.39
N ALA A 3 3.53 -10.65 3.20
CA ALA A 3 2.28 -9.94 2.93
C ALA A 3 1.19 -10.26 3.95
N ASN A 4 1.12 -11.51 4.40
CA ASN A 4 0.13 -11.95 5.39
C ASN A 4 0.33 -11.29 6.75
N THR A 5 1.59 -11.06 7.17
CA THR A 5 1.89 -10.31 8.39
C THR A 5 1.45 -8.85 8.26
N VAL A 6 1.76 -8.21 7.12
CA VAL A 6 1.39 -6.80 6.86
C VAL A 6 -0.14 -6.64 6.86
N ALA A 7 -0.85 -7.52 6.15
CA ALA A 7 -2.30 -7.59 6.14
C ALA A 7 -2.89 -7.75 7.56
N ARG A 8 -2.36 -8.70 8.35
CA ARG A 8 -2.85 -8.94 9.71
C ARG A 8 -2.63 -7.74 10.61
N THR A 9 -1.45 -7.10 10.51
CA THR A 9 -1.14 -5.89 11.27
C THR A 9 -2.04 -4.73 10.84
N LEU A 10 -2.25 -4.53 9.54
CA LEU A 10 -3.13 -3.47 9.03
C LEU A 10 -4.55 -3.62 9.59
N VAL A 11 -5.11 -4.84 9.56
CA VAL A 11 -6.46 -5.07 10.07
C VAL A 11 -6.52 -4.93 11.60
N ASN A 12 -5.68 -5.66 12.33
CA ASN A 12 -5.79 -5.74 13.80
C ASN A 12 -5.34 -4.46 14.51
N GLU A 13 -4.28 -3.82 14.03
CA GLU A 13 -3.72 -2.65 14.71
C GLU A 13 -4.32 -1.35 14.21
N PHE A 14 -4.77 -1.27 12.94
CA PHE A 14 -5.34 -0.05 12.38
C PHE A 14 -6.86 -0.12 12.22
N ILE A 15 -7.36 -1.03 11.38
CA ILE A 15 -8.79 -1.06 11.02
C ILE A 15 -9.66 -1.35 12.25
N CYS A 16 -9.30 -2.32 13.07
CA CYS A 16 -10.08 -2.67 14.27
C CYS A 16 -10.05 -1.57 15.35
N ARG A 17 -9.00 -0.74 15.40
CA ARG A 17 -8.84 0.29 16.45
C ARG A 17 -9.37 1.65 16.04
N TYR A 18 -9.18 2.02 14.77
CA TYR A 18 -9.47 3.36 14.26
C TYR A 18 -10.51 3.38 13.14
N GLY A 19 -10.96 2.21 12.67
CA GLY A 19 -11.80 2.07 11.49
C GLY A 19 -10.99 1.98 10.19
N ALA A 20 -11.68 1.64 9.09
CA ALA A 20 -11.06 1.56 7.78
C ALA A 20 -10.61 2.96 7.30
N PRO A 21 -9.35 3.14 6.89
CA PRO A 21 -8.89 4.40 6.34
C PRO A 21 -9.55 4.69 4.99
N LYS A 22 -9.78 5.95 4.64
CA LYS A 22 -10.33 6.32 3.32
C LYS A 22 -9.40 5.99 2.17
N SER A 23 -8.08 6.01 2.42
CA SER A 23 -7.10 5.72 1.39
C SER A 23 -5.85 5.06 1.98
N LEU A 24 -5.29 4.11 1.24
CA LEU A 24 -4.03 3.44 1.58
C LEU A 24 -3.00 3.75 0.50
N HIS A 25 -1.91 4.41 0.87
CA HIS A 25 -0.79 4.65 -0.02
C HIS A 25 0.27 3.56 0.19
N SER A 26 0.58 2.81 -0.86
CA SER A 26 1.62 1.78 -0.83
C SER A 26 2.69 2.09 -1.86
N ASP A 27 3.95 2.06 -1.44
CA ASP A 27 5.10 1.99 -2.36
C ASP A 27 5.09 0.64 -3.09
N GLN A 28 5.84 0.49 -4.19
CA GLN A 28 5.75 -0.63 -5.14
C GLN A 28 6.30 -1.96 -4.57
N GLY A 29 5.70 -2.43 -3.48
CA GLY A 29 5.97 -3.71 -2.86
C GLY A 29 5.65 -4.88 -3.79
N ARG A 30 6.35 -5.99 -3.54
CA ARG A 30 6.33 -7.23 -4.34
C ARG A 30 4.90 -7.67 -4.69
N ASN A 31 4.70 -8.13 -5.93
CA ASN A 31 3.40 -8.51 -6.53
C ASN A 31 2.41 -9.26 -5.60
N PHE A 32 2.89 -10.19 -4.75
CA PHE A 32 2.03 -10.94 -3.85
C PHE A 32 1.41 -10.07 -2.73
N GLU A 33 2.19 -9.13 -2.20
CA GLU A 33 1.71 -8.17 -1.20
C GLU A 33 0.74 -7.18 -1.82
N ALA A 34 0.98 -6.77 -3.06
CA ALA A 34 0.08 -5.89 -3.79
C ALA A 34 -1.33 -6.50 -3.97
N ALA A 35 -1.42 -7.81 -4.26
CA ALA A 35 -2.69 -8.52 -4.44
C ALA A 35 -3.45 -8.69 -3.13
N LEU A 36 -2.81 -9.16 -2.05
CA LEU A 36 -3.48 -9.33 -0.76
C LEU A 36 -3.98 -8.00 -0.20
N ILE A 37 -3.18 -6.94 -0.32
CA ILE A 37 -3.57 -5.60 0.11
C ILE A 37 -4.68 -5.04 -0.78
N LYS A 38 -4.72 -5.37 -2.07
CA LYS A 38 -5.81 -4.97 -2.97
C LYS A 38 -7.14 -5.57 -2.52
N GLU A 39 -7.19 -6.88 -2.27
CA GLU A 39 -8.42 -7.56 -1.82
C GLU A 39 -8.92 -7.01 -0.48
N LEU A 40 -7.99 -6.71 0.45
CA LEU A 40 -8.33 -6.03 1.70
C LEU A 40 -8.91 -4.64 1.46
N CYS A 41 -8.29 -3.85 0.58
CA CYS A 41 -8.79 -2.52 0.24
C CYS A 41 -10.20 -2.59 -0.36
N GLU A 42 -10.48 -3.54 -1.25
CA GLU A 42 -11.83 -3.73 -1.80
C GLU A 42 -12.85 -4.17 -0.74
N THR A 43 -12.46 -5.04 0.20
CA THR A 43 -13.34 -5.52 1.28
C THR A 43 -13.75 -4.40 2.24
N PHE A 44 -12.83 -3.45 2.50
CA PHE A 44 -13.03 -2.37 3.47
C PHE A 44 -13.37 -1.02 2.82
N ASP A 45 -13.64 -0.99 1.51
CA ASP A 45 -13.89 0.23 0.72
C ASP A 45 -12.77 1.29 0.86
N ILE A 46 -11.53 0.83 0.91
CA ILE A 46 -10.33 1.66 1.06
C ILE A 46 -9.79 2.01 -0.32
N HIS A 47 -9.67 3.30 -0.62
CA HIS A 47 -9.09 3.74 -1.89
C HIS A 47 -7.56 3.53 -1.90
N LYS A 48 -7.08 2.54 -2.65
CA LYS A 48 -5.64 2.28 -2.76
C LYS A 48 -5.01 3.22 -3.78
N THR A 49 -3.97 3.95 -3.36
CA THR A 49 -3.07 4.67 -4.27
C THR A 49 -1.71 3.99 -4.26
N THR A 50 -1.17 3.70 -5.43
CA THR A 50 0.21 3.23 -5.58
C THR A 50 1.07 4.41 -5.97
N THR A 51 2.23 4.55 -5.34
CA THR A 51 3.25 5.44 -5.86
C THR A 51 3.63 4.91 -7.25
N THR A 52 3.42 5.71 -8.29
CA THR A 52 4.07 5.47 -9.58
C THR A 52 5.57 5.36 -9.31
N PRO A 53 6.30 4.45 -9.96
CA PRO A 53 7.73 4.40 -9.76
C PRO A 53 8.23 5.81 -10.07
N TYR A 54 8.94 6.41 -9.12
CA TYR A 54 9.57 7.71 -9.34
C TYR A 54 10.31 7.56 -10.66
N HIS A 55 9.90 8.34 -11.65
CA HIS A 55 10.57 8.43 -12.92
C HIS A 55 11.59 9.54 -12.73
N PRO A 56 12.86 9.28 -12.38
CA PRO A 56 13.90 10.28 -12.50
C PRO A 56 14.21 10.45 -14.00
N GLN A 57 13.23 10.91 -14.78
CA GLN A 57 13.51 11.51 -16.07
C GLN A 57 13.50 13.02 -15.87
N SER A 58 14.69 13.61 -16.01
CA SER A 58 15.07 15.01 -15.72
C SER A 58 15.49 15.19 -14.25
N ASN A 59 16.77 15.23 -13.89
CA ASN A 59 17.85 16.02 -14.48
C ASN A 59 19.20 15.33 -14.28
N GLY A 60 19.69 14.63 -15.32
CA GLY A 60 21.09 14.22 -15.41
C GLY A 60 21.95 15.36 -15.92
N LEU A 61 22.00 16.48 -15.17
CA LEU A 61 22.81 17.64 -15.51
C LEU A 61 23.04 18.50 -14.25
N VAL A 62 23.97 18.07 -13.39
CA VAL A 62 24.69 18.82 -12.32
C VAL A 62 25.37 17.74 -11.44
N GLU A 63 26.69 17.55 -11.33
CA GLU A 63 27.92 18.27 -11.75
C GLU A 63 28.97 17.26 -12.25
#